data_AF-A0A068RJ06-F1
#
_entry.id   AF-A0A068RJ06-F1
#
_cell.length_a   1.000
_cell.length_b   1.000
_cell.length_c   1.000
_cell.angle_alpha   90.00
_cell.angle_beta   90.00
_cell.angle_gamma   90.00
#
_symmetry.space_group_name_H-M   'P 1'
#
loop_
_entity.id
_entity.type
_entity.pdbx_description
1 polymer ?
#
loop_
_entity_poly.entity_id
_entity_poly.type
_entity_poly.pdbx_seq_one_letter_code
_entity_poly.pdbx_strand_id
1 'polypeptide(L)' 'MIPMKIYYEDGHGNAVDENGVAPMDIYVDDEQYMLKTLTTHTQYMQNKPAELPSSTKKERKVCFAML' A
#
# COMPACT_ATOMS: atom_id res chain seq x y z
N MET A 1 12.44 5.46 10.34
CA MET A 1 11.55 4.52 9.65
C MET A 1 10.72 3.85 10.72
N ILE A 2 9.39 3.98 10.68
CA ILE A 2 8.53 3.29 11.66
C ILE A 2 8.60 1.79 11.32
N PRO A 3 8.95 0.90 12.26
CA PRO A 3 9.04 -0.53 11.99
C PRO A 3 7.64 -1.07 11.68
N MET A 4 7.51 -1.75 10.53
CA MET A 4 6.28 -2.48 10.21
C MET A 4 6.18 -3.68 11.15
N LYS A 5 5.09 -3.75 11.92
CA LYS A 5 4.80 -4.87 12.80
C LYS A 5 3.61 -5.64 12.26
N ILE A 6 3.71 -6.98 12.21
CA ILE A 6 2.67 -7.87 11.69
C ILE A 6 1.94 -8.48 12.89
N TYR A 7 0.61 -8.50 12.83
CA TYR A 7 -0.26 -9.06 13.86
C TYR A 7 -1.13 -10.18 13.25
N TYR A 8 -1.54 -11.12 14.10
CA TYR A 8 -2.36 -12.28 13.78
C TYR A 8 -3.55 -12.36 14.73
N GLU A 9 -4.61 -13.09 14.36
CA GLU A 9 -5.73 -13.34 15.25
C GLU A 9 -5.37 -14.42 16.30
N ASP A 10 -5.70 -14.18 17.57
CA ASP A 10 -5.47 -15.10 18.70
C ASP A 10 -6.58 -16.17 18.88
N GLY A 11 -7.53 -16.26 17.96
CA GLY A 11 -8.69 -17.15 18.02
C GLY A 11 -9.83 -16.68 18.94
N HIS A 12 -9.67 -15.53 19.60
CA HIS A 12 -10.70 -14.85 20.39
C HIS A 12 -11.16 -13.54 19.73
N GLY A 13 -10.71 -13.28 18.50
CA GLY A 13 -10.99 -12.06 17.77
C GLY A 13 -10.03 -10.90 18.08
N ASN A 14 -8.94 -11.11 18.84
CA ASN A 14 -7.95 -10.07 19.09
C ASN A 14 -6.76 -10.21 18.13
N ALA A 15 -6.26 -9.09 17.63
CA ALA A 15 -4.98 -9.06 16.93
C ALA A 15 -3.83 -9.09 17.97
N VAL A 16 -2.82 -9.93 17.74
CA VAL A 16 -1.62 -10.05 18.59
C VAL A 16 -0.36 -10.28 17.76
N ASP A 17 0.80 -9.86 18.26
CA ASP A 17 2.09 -10.16 17.61
C ASP A 17 2.58 -11.59 17.92
N GLU A 18 3.77 -11.95 17.44
CA GLU A 18 4.39 -13.27 17.68
C GLU A 18 4.56 -13.63 19.16
N ASN A 19 4.56 -12.62 20.05
CA ASN A 19 4.69 -12.78 21.48
C ASN A 19 3.32 -12.70 22.20
N GLY A 20 2.22 -12.64 21.45
CA GLY A 20 0.86 -12.53 22.01
C GLY A 20 0.52 -11.11 22.49
N VAL A 21 1.29 -10.10 22.08
CA VAL A 21 1.07 -8.71 22.52
C VAL A 21 0.09 -8.03 21.58
N ALA A 22 -0.97 -7.45 22.15
CA ALA A 22 -1.96 -6.68 21.40
C ALA A 22 -1.31 -5.48 20.67
N PRO A 23 -1.87 -5.04 19.53
CA PRO A 23 -1.39 -3.87 18.84
C PRO A 23 -1.45 -2.64 19.74
N MET A 24 -0.38 -1.87 19.72
CA MET A 24 -0.37 -0.54 20.32
C MET A 24 -1.05 0.43 19.35
N ASP A 25 -1.97 1.26 19.84
CA ASP A 25 -2.57 2.33 19.04
C ASP A 25 -1.47 3.31 18.59
N ILE A 26 -1.25 3.39 17.28
CA ILE A 26 -0.31 4.34 16.69
C ILE A 26 -1.11 5.57 16.27
N TYR A 27 -1.06 6.62 17.09
CA TYR A 27 -1.58 7.93 16.70
C TYR A 27 -0.58 8.59 15.75
N VAL A 28 -0.87 8.54 14.47
CA VAL A 28 -0.13 9.30 13.46
C VAL A 28 -0.73 10.70 13.43
N ASP A 29 0.12 11.71 13.59
CA ASP A 29 -0.29 13.09 13.31
C ASP A 29 -0.42 13.25 11.79
N ASP A 30 -1.66 13.39 11.33
CA ASP A 30 -2.01 13.59 9.93
C ASP A 30 -1.34 14.84 9.34
N GLU A 31 -1.04 15.86 10.15
CA GLU A 31 -0.32 17.05 9.69
C GLU A 31 1.16 16.76 9.44
N GLN A 32 1.78 15.94 10.30
CA GLN A 32 3.21 15.62 10.22
C GLN A 32 3.52 14.55 9.16
N TYR A 33 2.60 13.62 8.89
CA TYR A 33 2.78 12.51 7.96
C TYR A 33 1.77 12.49 6.81
N MET A 34 1.21 13.65 6.46
CA MET A 34 0.27 13.77 5.33
C MET A 34 0.89 13.17 4.06
N LEU A 35 0.32 12.07 3.56
CA LEU A 35 0.68 11.54 2.25
C LEU A 35 0.28 12.56 1.19
N LYS A 36 1.25 13.35 0.73
CA LYS A 36 1.04 14.23 -0.40
C LYS A 36 0.86 13.36 -1.63
N THR A 37 -0.30 13.49 -2.27
CA THR A 37 -0.53 12.94 -3.61
C THR A 37 0.45 13.63 -4.57
N LEU A 38 1.59 12.99 -4.84
CA LEU A 38 2.63 13.54 -5.72
C LEU A 38 2.11 13.74 -7.15
N THR A 39 1.17 12.88 -7.58
CA THR A 39 0.53 12.94 -8.89
C THR A 39 -0.86 12.32 -8.85
N THR A 40 -1.82 12.92 -9.56
CA THR A 40 -3.12 12.26 -9.79
C THR A 40 -3.03 11.30 -10.97
N HIS A 41 -3.97 10.36 -11.06
CA HIS A 41 -4.09 9.47 -12.22
C HIS A 41 -4.18 10.25 -13.54
N THR A 42 -4.94 11.34 -13.57
CA THR A 42 -5.08 12.21 -14.74
C THR A 42 -3.75 12.86 -15.13
N GLN A 43 -2.99 13.33 -14.16
CA GLN A 43 -1.68 13.96 -14.38
C GLN A 43 -0.65 12.95 -14.90
N TYR A 44 -0.70 11.70 -14.41
CA TYR A 44 0.09 10.60 -14.97
C TYR A 44 -0.27 10.32 -16.43
N MET A 45 -1.57 10.26 -16.76
CA MET A 45 -2.02 10.00 -18.13
C MET A 45 -1.62 11.10 -19.12
N GLN A 46 -1.63 12.37 -18.69
CA GLN A 46 -1.17 13.49 -19.51
C GLN A 46 0.34 13.45 -19.79
N ASN A 47 1.13 13.02 -18.81
CA ASN A 47 2.59 12.98 -18.90
C ASN A 47 3.13 11.63 -19.40
N LYS A 48 2.26 10.65 -19.65
CA LYS A 48 2.68 9.31 -20.08
C LYS A 48 3.33 9.42 -21.46
N PRO A 49 4.63 9.06 -21.62
CA PRO A 49 5.25 9.03 -22.93
C PRO A 49 4.55 8.01 -23.82
N ALA A 50 4.52 8.29 -25.14
CA ALA A 50 3.95 7.36 -26.11
C ALA A 50 4.61 5.98 -25.98
N GLU A 51 3.80 4.93 -26.01
CA GLU A 51 4.32 3.56 -26.02
C GLU A 51 5.19 3.41 -27.27
N LEU A 52 6.50 3.18 -27.07
CA LEU A 52 7.37 2.80 -28.18
C LEU A 52 6.78 1.56 -28.85
N PRO A 53 6.87 1.44 -30.18
CA PRO A 53 6.41 0.24 -30.88
C PRO A 53 7.29 -0.95 -30.45
N SER A 54 6.94 -1.58 -29.33
CA SER A 54 7.54 -2.84 -28.92
C SER A 54 6.89 -3.92 -29.76
N SER A 55 7.62 -4.43 -30.74
CA SER A 55 7.35 -5.75 -31.29
C SER A 55 7.20 -6.73 -30.11
N THR A 56 6.00 -7.30 -29.96
CA THR A 56 5.52 -8.18 -28.88
C THR A 56 4.99 -7.49 -27.61
N LYS A 57 3.71 -7.09 -27.65
CA LYS A 57 2.92 -6.82 -26.43
C LYS A 57 2.78 -8.13 -25.62
N LYS A 58 3.49 -8.24 -24.49
CA LYS A 58 3.08 -9.14 -23.40
C LYS A 58 2.32 -8.32 -22.38
N GLU A 59 1.00 -8.30 -22.48
CA GLU A 59 0.15 -7.76 -21.41
C GLU A 59 0.35 -8.59 -20.15
N ARG A 60 1.06 -8.03 -19.16
CA ARG A 60 1.09 -8.56 -17.81
C ARG A 60 -0.09 -7.96 -17.05
N LYS A 61 -1.19 -8.70 -17.00
CA LYS A 61 -2.32 -8.37 -16.12
C LYS A 61 -1.84 -8.54 -14.68
N VAL A 62 -1.74 -7.44 -13.94
CA VAL A 62 -1.54 -7.47 -12.50
C VAL A 62 -2.92 -7.35 -11.87
N CYS A 63 -3.44 -8.45 -11.35
CA CYS A 63 -4.69 -8.45 -10.60
C CYS A 63 -4.36 -8.03 -9.15
N PHE A 64 -4.93 -6.93 -8.69
CA PHE A 64 -5.00 -6.60 -7.27
C PHE A 64 -6.38 -7.04 -6.77
N ALA A 65 -6.40 -7.96 -5.80
CA ALA A 65 -7.59 -8.24 -5.01
C ALA A 65 -7.54 -7.35 -3.76
N MET A 66 -8.52 -6.47 -3.58
CA MET A 66 -8.87 -5.97 -2.25
C MET A 66 -9.69 -7.06 -1.58
N LEU A 67 -9.28 -7.47 -0.37
CA LEU A 67 -10.07 -8.29 0.53
C LEU A 67 -11.31 -7.51 0.99
#